data_AF-D0IND1-F1
#
_entry.id   AF-D0IND1-F1
#
_cell.length_a   1.000
_cell.length_b   1.000
_cell.length_c   1.000
_cell.angle_alpha   90.00
_cell.angle_beta   90.00
_cell.angle_gamma   90.00
#
_symmetry.space_group_name_H-M   'P 1'
#
loop_
_entity.id
_entity.type
_entity.pdbx_description
1 polymer ?
#
loop_
_entity_poly.entity_id
_entity_poly.type
_entity_poly.pdbx_seq_one_letter_code
_entity_poly.pdbx_strand_id
1 'polypeptide(L)' 'MQEGSLSLMQMAKISSALYEYQVNKKLFYVSILTSPTTGGVTASFGMLGDII' A
#
# COMPACT_ATOMS: atom_id res chain seq x y z
N MET A 1 -5.98 -2.73 15.64
CA MET A 1 -6.85 -1.60 16.06
C MET A 1 -6.34 -0.91 17.32
N GLN A 2 -5.50 -1.59 18.11
CA GLN A 2 -4.87 -1.13 19.35
C GLN A 2 -4.02 0.13 19.13
N GLU A 3 -3.40 0.26 17.96
CA GLU A 3 -2.67 1.47 17.56
C GLU A 3 -3.59 2.59 17.03
N GLY A 4 -4.89 2.35 16.89
CA GLY A 4 -5.88 3.35 16.49
C GLY A 4 -5.49 4.13 15.24
N SER A 5 -5.55 5.46 15.32
CA SER A 5 -5.24 6.38 14.22
C SER A 5 -3.81 6.28 13.70
N LEU A 6 -2.84 5.83 14.52
CA LEU A 6 -1.46 5.59 14.05
C LEU A 6 -1.41 4.50 12.99
N SER A 7 -2.19 3.41 13.17
CA SER A 7 -2.29 2.35 12.15
C SER A 7 -2.97 2.83 10.87
N LEU A 8 -3.93 3.75 10.96
CA LEU A 8 -4.54 4.39 9.79
C LEU A 8 -3.53 5.25 9.02
N MET A 9 -2.73 6.05 9.72
CA MET A 9 -1.72 6.91 9.07
C MET A 9 -0.62 6.14 8.34
N GLN A 10 -0.37 4.87 8.71
CA GLN A 10 0.56 4.04 7.95
C GLN A 10 0.09 3.82 6.50
N MET A 11 -1.23 3.79 6.24
CA MET A 11 -1.76 3.67 4.89
C MET A 11 -1.36 4.86 4.02
N ALA A 12 -1.48 6.09 4.53
CA ALA A 12 -1.08 7.29 3.81
C ALA A 12 0.43 7.33 3.58
N LYS A 13 1.21 6.99 4.61
CA LYS A 13 2.68 6.97 4.55
C LYS A 13 3.19 6.00 3.49
N ILE A 14 2.74 4.74 3.52
CA ILE A 14 3.22 3.72 2.58
C ILE A 14 2.75 4.01 1.15
N SER A 15 1.54 4.53 0.97
CA SER A 15 1.01 4.89 -0.35
C SER A 15 1.79 6.06 -0.96
N SER A 16 2.17 7.06 -0.16
CA SER A 16 3.03 8.16 -0.63
C SER A 16 4.43 7.68 -1.01
N ALA A 17 5.02 6.77 -0.23
CA ALA A 17 6.32 6.18 -0.58
C ALA A 17 6.26 5.35 -1.87
N LEU A 18 5.15 4.62 -2.09
CA LEU A 18 4.93 3.85 -3.31
C LEU A 18 4.74 4.77 -4.52
N TYR A 19 4.01 5.87 -4.37
CA TYR A 19 3.87 6.89 -5.42
C TYR A 19 5.24 7.44 -5.86
N GLU A 20 6.10 7.80 -4.91
CA GLU A 20 7.47 8.25 -5.21
C GLU A 20 8.30 7.18 -5.93
N TYR A 21 8.14 5.91 -5.54
CA TYR A 21 8.79 4.77 -6.18
C TYR A 21 8.36 4.57 -7.64
N GLN A 22 7.06 4.69 -7.92
CA GLN A 22 6.53 4.50 -9.27
C GLN A 22 6.76 5.74 -10.15
N VAL A 23 6.50 6.95 -9.64
CA VAL A 23 6.53 8.16 -10.47
C VAL A 23 7.93 8.71 -10.64
N ASN A 24 8.65 8.90 -9.53
CA ASN A 24 9.96 9.56 -9.58
C ASN A 24 11.08 8.58 -9.94
N LYS A 25 11.01 7.35 -9.43
CA LYS A 25 12.01 6.32 -9.74
C LYS A 25 11.63 5.45 -10.95
N LYS A 26 10.38 5.50 -11.42
CA LYS A 26 9.90 4.72 -12.58
C LYS A 26 10.15 3.22 -12.42
N LEU A 27 10.03 2.74 -11.19
CA LEU A 27 10.25 1.34 -10.85
C LEU A 27 8.92 0.60 -10.78
N PHE A 28 8.96 -0.65 -11.22
CA PHE A 28 7.80 -1.50 -11.33
C PHE A 28 7.46 -2.18 -10.00
N TYR A 29 6.19 -2.12 -9.60
CA TYR A 29 5.70 -2.70 -8.36
C TYR A 29 4.60 -3.74 -8.62
N VAL A 30 4.84 -4.97 -8.15
CA VAL A 30 3.86 -6.06 -8.20
C VAL A 30 3.35 -6.33 -6.80
N SER A 31 2.04 -6.22 -6.64
CA SER A 31 1.35 -6.69 -5.45
C SER A 31 0.98 -8.16 -5.63
N ILE A 32 1.16 -8.99 -4.62
CA ILE A 32 0.71 -10.38 -4.62
C ILE A 32 -0.24 -10.55 -3.45
N LEU A 33 -1.53 -10.54 -3.73
CA LEU A 33 -2.57 -10.65 -2.71
C LEU A 33 -2.87 -12.11 -2.40
N THR A 34 -2.59 -12.52 -1.17
CA THR A 34 -2.90 -13.87 -0.67
C THR A 34 -4.12 -13.83 0.23
N SER A 35 -4.84 -14.95 0.32
CA SER A 35 -6.05 -15.03 1.15
C SER A 35 -5.69 -15.27 2.63
N PRO A 36 -6.17 -14.45 3.59
CA PRO A 36 -6.98 -13.24 3.40
C PRO A 36 -6.14 -11.95 3.41
N THR A 37 -6.34 -11.08 2.41
CA THR A 37 -5.89 -9.67 2.42
C THR A 37 -7.11 -8.76 2.44
N THR A 38 -7.35 -8.08 3.57
CA THR A 38 -8.55 -7.26 3.78
C THR A 38 -8.22 -5.91 4.43
N GLY A 39 -9.21 -5.01 4.45
CA GLY A 39 -9.15 -3.76 5.19
C GLY A 39 -8.08 -2.79 4.66
N GLY A 40 -7.30 -2.21 5.58
CA GLY A 40 -6.37 -1.12 5.27
C GLY A 40 -5.25 -1.49 4.30
N VAL A 41 -4.82 -2.76 4.26
CA VAL A 41 -3.79 -3.22 3.30
C VAL A 41 -4.36 -3.23 1.88
N THR A 42 -5.55 -3.81 1.70
CA THR A 42 -6.25 -3.81 0.42
C THR A 42 -6.57 -2.39 -0.05
N ALA A 43 -6.98 -1.50 0.85
CA ALA A 43 -7.31 -0.11 0.52
C ALA A 43 -6.08 0.82 0.36
N SER A 44 -4.86 0.29 0.45
CA SER A 44 -3.62 1.07 0.29
C SER A 44 -2.68 0.36 -0.69
N PHE A 45 -1.44 0.12 -0.31
CA PHE A 45 -0.39 -0.41 -1.19
C PHE A 45 -0.76 -1.75 -1.86
N GLY A 46 -1.63 -2.55 -1.24
CA GLY A 46 -2.05 -3.83 -1.81
C GLY A 46 -2.77 -3.72 -3.16
N MET A 47 -3.48 -2.62 -3.43
CA MET A 47 -4.21 -2.39 -4.70
C MET A 47 -3.59 -1.27 -5.55
N LEU A 48 -2.44 -0.73 -5.14
CA LEU A 48 -1.71 0.31 -5.88
C LEU A 48 -0.55 -0.26 -6.72
N GLY A 49 -0.52 -1.58 -6.88
CA GLY A 49 0.37 -2.28 -7.80
C GLY A 49 0.19 -1.86 -9.25
N ASP A 50 1.29 -1.82 -10.02
CA ASP A 50 1.20 -1.81 -11.48
C ASP A 50 0.56 -3.11 -11.99
N ILE A 51 0.80 -4.20 -11.25
CA ILE A 51 0.10 -5.49 -11.35
C ILE A 51 -0.26 -5.95 -9.92
N ILE A 52 -1.43 -6.60 -9.78
CA ILE A 52 -2.01 -7.08 -8.52
C ILE A 52 -2.33 -8.57 -8.64
#